data_AF-A0A0M3RJY9-F1
#
_entry.id   AF-A0A0M3RJY9-F1
#
_cell.length_a   1.000
_cell.length_b   1.000
_cell.length_c   1.000
_cell.angle_alpha   90.00
_cell.angle_beta   90.00
_cell.angle_gamma   90.00
#
_symmetry.space_group_name_H-M   'P 1'
#
loop_
_entity.id
_entity.type
_entity.pdbx_description
1 polymer ?
#
loop_
_entity_poly.entity_id
_entity_poly.type
_entity_poly.pdbx_seq_one_letter_code
_entity_poly.pdbx_strand_id
1 'polypeptide(L)' 'MTDPTPATMRAAVLSAPGLGNQRVLDRIAAGALELLPVHTYSLEDIAVAHRDMARGARRGKLVGLPWD' A
#
# COMPACT_ATOMS: atom_id res chain seq x y z
N MET A 1 -10.28 -14.87 -20.22
CA MET A 1 -9.21 -14.35 -19.34
C MET A 1 -9.92 -13.84 -18.09
N THR A 2 -10.02 -14.69 -17.06
CA THR A 2 -10.75 -14.38 -15.82
C THR A 2 -9.89 -13.46 -14.96
N ASP A 3 -10.44 -12.31 -14.57
CA ASP A 3 -9.77 -11.38 -13.66
C ASP A 3 -9.51 -12.07 -12.31
N PRO A 4 -8.27 -12.04 -11.77
CA PRO A 4 -7.98 -12.70 -10.51
C PRO A 4 -8.72 -11.99 -9.37
N THR A 5 -9.37 -12.78 -8.51
CA THR A 5 -10.09 -12.25 -7.34
C THR A 5 -9.14 -11.47 -6.42
N PRO A 6 -9.63 -10.50 -5.63
CA PRO A 6 -8.80 -9.72 -4.71
C PRO A 6 -7.97 -10.58 -3.72
N ALA A 7 -8.50 -11.74 -3.32
CA ALA A 7 -7.77 -12.71 -2.50
C ALA A 7 -6.60 -13.36 -3.26
N THR A 8 -6.77 -13.65 -4.55
CA THR A 8 -5.71 -14.15 -5.45
C THR A 8 -4.61 -13.11 -5.67
N MET A 9 -4.96 -11.82 -5.81
CA MET A 9 -3.98 -10.73 -5.89
C MET A 9 -3.17 -10.56 -4.59
N ARG A 10 -3.83 -10.67 -3.42
CA ARG A 10 -3.15 -10.65 -2.11
C ARG A 10 -2.14 -11.79 -1.98
N ALA A 11 -2.51 -13.00 -2.38
CA ALA A 11 -1.61 -14.15 -2.38
C ALA A 11 -0.43 -13.98 -3.35
N ALA A 12 -0.68 -13.43 -4.55
CA ALA A 12 0.33 -13.21 -5.58
C ALA A 12 1.43 -12.20 -5.16
N VAL A 13 1.07 -11.13 -4.45
CA VAL A 13 2.02 -10.15 -3.89
C VAL A 13 2.92 -10.77 -2.81
N LEU A 14 2.37 -11.71 -2.03
CA LEU A 14 3.11 -12.43 -1.00
C LEU A 14 3.95 -13.60 -1.56
N SER A 15 3.63 -14.10 -2.75
CA SER A 15 4.32 -15.23 -3.39
C SER A 15 5.39 -14.86 -4.42
N ALA A 16 5.61 -13.57 -4.70
CA ALA A 16 6.76 -13.12 -5.50
C ALA A 16 8.06 -13.29 -4.66
N PRO A 17 9.23 -13.64 -5.27
CA PRO A 17 10.42 -14.11 -4.56
C PRO A 17 10.75 -13.30 -3.29
N GLY A 18 10.46 -13.91 -2.13
CA GLY A 18 10.12 -13.21 -0.89
C GLY A 18 11.26 -12.71 -0.01
N LEU A 19 12.53 -12.96 -0.35
CA LEU A 19 13.65 -12.56 0.52
C LEU A 19 13.86 -11.04 0.56
N GLY A 20 13.58 -10.34 -0.53
CA GLY A 20 13.66 -8.88 -0.57
C GLY A 20 12.55 -8.25 0.28
N ASN A 21 11.32 -8.70 0.08
CA ASN A 21 10.15 -8.17 0.77
C ASN A 21 10.20 -8.50 2.28
N GLN A 22 10.55 -9.74 2.63
CA GLN A 22 10.59 -10.15 4.04
C GLN A 22 11.62 -9.33 4.83
N ARG A 23 12.83 -9.13 4.31
CA ARG A 23 13.85 -8.30 4.99
C ARG A 23 13.40 -6.87 5.21
N VAL A 24 12.65 -6.29 4.27
CA VAL A 24 12.10 -4.93 4.42
C VAL A 24 11.02 -4.91 5.49
N LEU A 25 10.13 -5.91 5.52
CA LEU A 25 9.09 -6.03 6.54
C LEU A 25 9.68 -6.27 7.93
N ASP A 26 10.72 -7.10 8.06
CA ASP A 26 11.42 -7.33 9.33
C ASP A 26 12.03 -6.03 9.88
N ARG A 27 12.61 -5.20 9.00
CA ARG A 27 13.13 -3.88 9.39
C ARG A 27 12.04 -2.90 9.80
N ILE A 28 10.86 -2.94 9.16
CA ILE A 28 9.70 -2.14 9.59
C ILE A 28 9.22 -2.60 10.97
N ALA A 29 9.08 -3.91 11.17
CA ALA A 29 8.65 -4.48 12.45
C ALA A 29 9.63 -4.19 13.58
N ALA A 30 10.93 -4.16 13.29
CA ALA A 30 11.97 -3.77 14.24
C ALA A 30 12.06 -2.25 14.48
N GLY A 31 11.24 -1.43 13.81
CA GLY A 31 11.31 0.03 13.87
C GLY A 31 12.53 0.65 13.17
N ALA A 32 13.33 -0.16 12.47
CA ALA A 32 14.53 0.28 11.75
C ALA A 32 14.21 0.89 10.37
N LEU A 33 12.94 0.88 9.96
CA LEU A 33 12.44 1.55 8.76
C LEU A 33 11.03 2.09 9.02
N GLU A 34 10.86 3.41 8.96
CA GLU A 34 9.55 4.06 9.07
C GLU A 34 8.99 4.42 7.69
N LEU A 35 7.69 4.16 7.47
CA LEU A 35 6.99 4.47 6.22
C LEU A 35 6.18 5.77 6.30
N LEU A 36 6.60 6.69 7.17
CA LEU A 36 5.91 7.95 7.43
C LEU A 36 6.38 9.06 6.47
N PRO A 37 5.50 10.02 6.14
CA PRO A 37 4.11 10.13 6.57
C PRO A 37 3.15 9.24 5.76
N VAL A 38 2.10 8.74 6.44
CA VAL A 38 0.99 8.00 5.80
C VAL A 38 -0.24 8.91 5.79
N HIS A 39 -0.80 9.14 4.60
CA HIS A 39 -2.03 9.91 4.39
C HIS A 39 -3.18 8.96 4.10
N THR A 40 -4.17 8.95 4.99
CA THR A 40 -5.34 8.08 4.88
C THR A 40 -6.50 8.81 4.21
N TYR A 41 -7.17 8.13 3.29
CA TYR A 41 -8.39 8.59 2.63
C TYR A 41 -9.49 7.58 2.86
N SER A 42 -10.76 8.01 2.89
CA SER A 42 -11.85 7.05 2.74
C SER A 42 -11.87 6.46 1.31
N LEU A 43 -12.56 5.35 1.09
CA LEU A 43 -12.80 4.83 -0.26
C LEU A 43 -13.63 5.80 -1.10
N GLU A 44 -14.58 6.49 -0.47
CA GLU A 44 -15.37 7.56 -1.10
C GLU A 44 -14.45 8.69 -1.62
N ASP A 45 -13.34 8.94 -0.93
CA ASP A 45 -12.36 9.97 -1.28
C ASP A 45 -11.23 9.48 -2.20
N ILE A 46 -11.33 8.28 -2.78
CA ILE A 46 -10.23 7.73 -3.60
C ILE A 46 -9.89 8.63 -4.80
N ALA A 47 -10.88 9.32 -5.36
CA ALA A 47 -10.65 10.29 -6.44
C ALA A 47 -9.86 11.51 -5.96
N VAL A 48 -10.01 11.92 -4.70
CA VAL A 48 -9.20 12.98 -4.07
C VAL A 48 -7.76 12.49 -3.92
N ALA A 49 -7.55 11.28 -3.41
CA ALA A 49 -6.22 10.70 -3.26
C ALA A 49 -5.44 10.67 -4.59
N HIS A 50 -6.09 10.28 -5.69
CA HIS A 50 -5.47 10.30 -7.02
C HIS A 50 -5.10 11.70 -7.49
N ARG A 51 -5.97 12.69 -7.22
CA ARG A 51 -5.69 14.10 -7.55
C ARG A 51 -4.51 14.65 -6.76
N ASP A 52 -4.41 14.31 -5.47
CA ASP A 52 -3.30 14.71 -4.62
C ASP A 52 -1.98 14.08 -5.08
N MET A 53 -2.00 12.80 -5.47
CA MET A 53 -0.85 12.12 -6.07
C MET A 53 -0.41 12.78 -7.37
N ALA A 54 -1.34 12.99 -8.31
CA ALA A 54 -1.03 13.56 -9.63
C ALA A 54 -0.47 14.99 -9.54
N ARG A 55 -0.90 15.76 -8.54
CA ARG A 55 -0.41 17.12 -8.29
C ARG A 55 0.83 17.17 -7.40
N GLY A 56 1.28 16.04 -6.85
CA GLY A 56 2.36 16.02 -5.86
C GLY A 56 2.00 16.79 -4.57
N ALA A 57 0.71 16.93 -4.25
CA ALA A 57 0.24 17.70 -3.10
C ALA A 57 0.61 17.05 -1.76
N ARG A 58 0.92 15.75 -1.77
CA ARG A 58 1.35 14.97 -0.60
C ARG A 58 2.68 14.28 -0.90
N ARG A 59 3.59 14.31 0.06
CA ARG A 59 4.79 13.47 0.11
C ARG A 59 4.53 12.35 1.10
N GLY A 60 4.95 11.12 0.78
CA GLY A 60 4.68 9.93 1.60
C GLY A 60 3.66 8.99 0.96
N LYS A 61 3.15 8.02 1.74
CA LYS A 61 2.24 6.98 1.24
C LYS A 61 0.80 7.44 1.33
N LEU A 62 0.01 7.22 0.28
CA LEU A 62 -1.44 7.44 0.27
C LEU A 62 -2.15 6.08 0.39
N VAL A 63 -3.10 5.95 1.32
CA VAL A 63 -3.78 4.69 1.65
C VAL A 63 -5.28 4.94 1.75
N GLY A 64 -6.09 4.23 0.94
CA GLY A 64 -7.55 4.22 1.09
C GLY A 64 -7.98 3.39 2.31
N LEU A 65 -9.13 3.69 2.92
CA LEU A 65 -9.74 3.02 4.07
C LEU A 65 -11.27 3.06 3.92
N PRO A 66 -12.05 2.16 4.54
CA PRO A 66 -11.64 1.06 5.40
C PRO A 66 -11.14 -0.16 4.61
N TRP A 67 -10.33 -0.99 5.26
CA TRP A 67 -9.98 -2.33 4.75
C TRP A 67 -10.66 -3.45 5.54
N ASP A 68 -11.61 -3.08 6.39
CA ASP A 68 -12.39 -3.97 7.25
C ASP A 68 -13.16 -5.01 6.41
#